data_AF-A0A6N7PSC2-F1
#
_entry.id   AF-A0A6N7PSC2-F1
#
_cell.length_a   1.000
_cell.length_b   1.000
_cell.length_c   1.000
_cell.angle_alpha   90.00
_cell.angle_beta   90.00
_cell.angle_gamma   90.00
#
_symmetry.space_group_name_H-M   'P 1'
#
loop_
_entity.id
_entity.type
_entity.pdbx_description
1 polymer ?
#
loop_
_entity_poly.entity_id
_entity_poly.type
_entity_poly.pdbx_seq_one_letter_code
_entity_poly.pdbx_strand_id
1 'polypeptide(L)'
;MVKSLEPSRSFAEGARDFRKLEAEFLARVGDDEIAVREIPRRIAEYILSLVQDKRPPFEVCREAWNDMVRLGFSHIDVECMKSWQYAECCAYDERPDEGLVVLVPLMAKLEQRLEEARGTETKAEYPADYYESWIERLGIRRDALEAQKRGEVVSWLETRREDEAAPPITPEEEQADALLDEFLKARRAVFKTYGKTRDRSFADVAADYRRVEAEFVARAGEGEAFEACVLEMRAWTAEAILMAACSLRAPFQACRDAWDEFVRVGQDKSWMYPDMYVKTCLVNNEPDAGLAVVEPWIAEIEAKLQASKEPLRPPGETSVELERQLEELLELRDKLVANRRGGEPAT
;
A
#
# COMPACT_ATOMS: atom_id res chain seq x y z
N MET A 1 1.78 -18.94 -5.33
CA MET A 1 2.14 -17.50 -5.29
C MET A 1 3.66 -17.47 -5.18
N VAL A 2 4.27 -16.56 -5.92
CA VAL A 2 5.55 -16.73 -6.58
C VAL A 2 6.71 -16.68 -5.56
N LYS A 3 7.51 -17.75 -5.45
CA LYS A 3 8.74 -17.80 -4.62
C LYS A 3 9.71 -16.64 -4.93
N SER A 4 9.55 -15.97 -6.06
CA SER A 4 10.40 -14.88 -6.56
C SER A 4 10.28 -13.58 -5.79
N LEU A 5 9.29 -13.44 -4.89
CA LEU A 5 9.16 -12.31 -3.98
C LEU A 5 9.81 -12.58 -2.61
N GLU A 6 10.37 -13.78 -2.39
CA GLU A 6 11.09 -14.10 -1.15
C GLU A 6 12.25 -13.11 -0.97
N PRO A 7 12.40 -12.49 0.21
CA PRO A 7 13.47 -11.54 0.49
C PRO A 7 14.88 -12.09 0.17
N SER A 8 15.12 -13.39 0.42
CA SER A 8 16.42 -14.04 0.23
C SER A 8 16.84 -14.22 -1.23
N ARG A 9 15.92 -14.05 -2.19
CA ARG A 9 16.21 -14.27 -3.60
C ARG A 9 16.74 -13.02 -4.29
N SER A 10 17.69 -13.22 -5.20
CA SER A 10 18.28 -12.13 -5.98
C SER A 10 17.30 -11.61 -7.05
N PHE A 11 17.51 -10.37 -7.50
CA PHE A 11 16.77 -9.81 -8.64
C PHE A 11 16.80 -10.74 -9.87
N ALA A 12 17.97 -11.27 -10.21
CA ALA A 12 18.16 -12.09 -11.40
C ALA A 12 17.34 -13.40 -11.35
N GLU A 13 17.23 -14.01 -10.17
CA GLU A 13 16.37 -15.17 -9.97
C GLU A 13 14.90 -14.80 -10.09
N GLY A 14 14.50 -13.68 -9.49
CA GLY A 14 13.11 -13.25 -9.54
C GLY A 14 12.65 -12.88 -10.96
N ALA A 15 13.49 -12.12 -11.69
CA ALA A 15 13.25 -11.78 -13.09
C ALA A 15 13.16 -13.04 -13.96
N ARG A 16 14.03 -14.04 -13.76
CA ARG A 16 14.00 -15.31 -14.50
C ARG A 16 12.68 -16.05 -14.29
N ASP A 17 12.18 -16.11 -13.07
CA ASP A 17 10.92 -16.76 -12.77
C ASP A 17 9.73 -16.05 -13.41
N PHE A 18 9.71 -14.71 -13.39
CA PHE A 18 8.68 -13.95 -14.09
C PHE A 18 8.73 -14.18 -15.60
N ARG A 19 9.91 -14.24 -16.22
CA ARG A 19 10.05 -14.60 -17.64
C ARG A 19 9.62 -16.04 -17.93
N LYS A 20 9.84 -16.97 -17.01
CA LYS A 20 9.30 -18.34 -17.13
C LYS A 20 7.78 -18.34 -17.10
N LEU A 21 7.17 -17.57 -16.18
CA LEU A 21 5.72 -17.41 -16.12
C LEU A 21 5.18 -16.79 -17.41
N GLU A 22 5.84 -15.78 -17.96
CA GLU A 22 5.50 -15.18 -19.25
C GLU A 22 5.35 -16.25 -20.34
N ALA A 23 6.38 -17.10 -20.51
CA ALA A 23 6.38 -18.17 -21.49
C ALA A 23 5.27 -19.20 -21.23
N GLU A 24 5.02 -19.57 -19.97
CA GLU A 24 3.94 -20.49 -19.60
C GLU A 24 2.55 -19.94 -19.90
N PHE A 25 2.31 -18.65 -19.63
CA PHE A 25 1.02 -18.00 -19.91
C PHE A 25 0.81 -17.81 -21.41
N LEU A 26 1.84 -17.34 -22.14
CA LEU A 26 1.78 -17.19 -23.59
C LEU A 26 1.48 -18.52 -24.30
N ALA A 27 2.07 -19.63 -23.82
CA ALA A 27 1.77 -20.95 -24.37
C ALA A 27 0.32 -21.42 -24.16
N ARG A 28 -0.40 -20.87 -23.17
CA ARG A 28 -1.78 -21.26 -22.83
C ARG A 28 -2.84 -20.42 -23.53
N VAL A 29 -2.55 -19.15 -23.81
CA VAL A 29 -3.54 -18.21 -24.36
C VAL A 29 -3.73 -18.35 -25.88
N GLY A 30 -2.86 -19.09 -26.56
CA GLY A 30 -2.97 -19.33 -28.00
C GLY A 30 -2.92 -18.02 -28.79
N ASP A 31 -3.89 -17.83 -29.67
CA ASP A 31 -3.97 -16.66 -30.57
C ASP A 31 -4.81 -15.50 -30.00
N ASP A 32 -5.05 -15.44 -28.69
CA ASP A 32 -5.68 -14.28 -28.06
C ASP A 32 -4.74 -13.07 -28.14
N GLU A 33 -4.96 -12.22 -29.15
CA GLU A 33 -4.14 -11.02 -29.43
C GLU A 33 -4.04 -10.06 -28.23
N ILE A 34 -5.10 -9.96 -27.42
CA ILE A 34 -5.10 -9.11 -26.23
C ILE A 34 -4.18 -9.74 -25.19
N ALA A 35 -4.36 -11.03 -24.90
CA ALA A 35 -3.53 -11.72 -23.92
C ALA A 35 -2.05 -11.75 -24.32
N VAL A 36 -1.76 -12.01 -25.60
CA VAL A 36 -0.39 -12.00 -26.16
C VAL A 36 0.29 -10.65 -25.96
N ARG A 37 -0.46 -9.55 -25.96
CA ARG A 37 0.06 -8.19 -25.71
C ARG A 37 0.15 -7.84 -24.23
N GLU A 38 -0.87 -8.18 -23.45
CA GLU A 38 -0.97 -7.78 -22.04
C GLU A 38 -0.08 -8.63 -21.11
N ILE A 39 0.13 -9.91 -21.41
CA ILE A 39 0.99 -10.78 -20.59
C ILE A 39 2.43 -10.23 -20.48
N PRO A 40 3.13 -9.90 -21.59
CA PRO A 40 4.46 -9.29 -21.52
C PRO A 40 4.49 -7.98 -20.75
N ARG A 41 3.47 -7.13 -20.90
CA ARG A 41 3.35 -5.85 -20.16
C ARG A 41 3.28 -6.09 -18.66
N ARG A 42 2.39 -6.97 -18.21
CA ARG A 42 2.24 -7.29 -16.79
C ARG A 42 3.53 -7.90 -16.22
N ILE A 43 4.20 -8.75 -16.97
CA ILE A 43 5.49 -9.30 -16.54
C ILE A 43 6.57 -8.21 -16.43
N ALA A 44 6.67 -7.30 -17.39
CA ALA A 44 7.58 -6.16 -17.30
C ALA A 44 7.25 -5.23 -16.13
N GLU A 45 5.96 -4.98 -15.85
CA GLU A 45 5.51 -4.23 -14.67
C GLU A 45 6.00 -4.86 -13.36
N TYR A 46 5.92 -6.20 -13.24
CA TYR A 46 6.39 -6.93 -12.06
C TYR A 46 7.91 -6.94 -11.95
N ILE A 47 8.63 -7.11 -13.06
CA ILE A 47 10.10 -7.07 -13.06
C ILE A 47 10.60 -5.69 -12.64
N LEU A 48 9.97 -4.61 -13.12
CA LEU A 48 10.34 -3.26 -12.70
C LEU A 48 10.05 -3.03 -11.20
N SER A 49 8.96 -3.59 -10.66
CA SER A 49 8.73 -3.52 -9.21
C SER A 49 9.79 -4.27 -8.39
N LEU A 50 10.28 -5.41 -8.88
CA LEU A 50 11.40 -6.11 -8.23
C LEU A 50 12.66 -5.24 -8.11
N VAL A 51 12.85 -4.26 -9.00
CA VAL A 51 14.02 -3.36 -8.95
C VAL A 51 14.00 -2.55 -7.65
N GLN A 52 12.83 -2.10 -7.19
CA GLN A 52 12.72 -1.32 -5.95
C GLN A 52 13.11 -2.17 -4.74
N ASP A 53 12.60 -3.41 -4.70
CA ASP A 53 12.79 -4.31 -3.57
C ASP A 53 14.22 -4.85 -3.51
N LYS A 54 14.82 -5.15 -4.67
CA LYS A 54 16.09 -5.87 -4.77
C LYS A 54 17.28 -4.96 -5.10
N ARG A 55 17.03 -3.69 -5.41
CA ARG A 55 18.03 -2.65 -5.72
C ARG A 55 19.21 -3.15 -6.60
N PRO A 56 18.93 -3.80 -7.74
CA PRO A 56 20.00 -4.27 -8.62
C PRO A 56 20.83 -3.08 -9.13
N PRO A 57 21.99 -3.31 -9.77
CA PRO A 57 22.76 -2.25 -10.40
C PRO A 57 21.91 -1.41 -11.35
N PHE A 58 22.17 -0.10 -11.42
CA PHE A 58 21.36 0.85 -12.19
C PHE A 58 21.08 0.42 -13.63
N GLU A 59 22.07 -0.17 -14.32
CA GLU A 59 21.90 -0.61 -15.70
C GLU A 59 20.79 -1.65 -15.87
N VAL A 60 20.61 -2.52 -14.86
CA VAL A 60 19.53 -3.51 -14.84
C VAL A 60 18.17 -2.83 -14.63
N CYS A 61 18.11 -1.79 -13.80
CA CYS A 61 16.91 -0.94 -13.67
C CYS A 61 16.56 -0.27 -14.99
N ARG A 62 17.54 0.36 -15.65
CA ARG A 62 17.39 1.03 -16.94
C ARG A 62 16.89 0.07 -18.02
N GLU A 63 17.43 -1.16 -18.08
CA GLU A 63 16.95 -2.20 -18.99
C GLU A 63 15.49 -2.59 -18.72
N ALA A 64 15.12 -2.82 -17.46
CA ALA A 64 13.75 -3.16 -17.07
C ALA A 64 12.77 -2.03 -17.43
N TRP A 65 13.16 -0.78 -17.22
CA TRP A 65 12.40 0.40 -17.62
C TRP A 65 12.21 0.48 -19.15
N ASN A 66 13.29 0.34 -19.91
CA ASN A 66 13.25 0.38 -21.38
C ASN A 66 12.36 -0.72 -21.96
N ASP A 67 12.37 -1.91 -21.36
CA ASP A 67 11.47 -3.00 -21.72
C ASP A 67 9.99 -2.63 -21.50
N MET A 68 9.68 -1.99 -20.36
CA MET A 68 8.33 -1.51 -20.07
C MET A 68 7.87 -0.44 -21.07
N VAL A 69 8.73 0.56 -21.35
CA VAL A 69 8.44 1.62 -22.34
C VAL A 69 8.21 1.03 -23.73
N ARG A 70 9.02 0.06 -24.15
CA ARG A 70 8.88 -0.62 -25.46
C ARG A 70 7.55 -1.35 -25.59
N LEU A 71 7.07 -1.98 -24.52
CA LEU A 71 5.78 -2.66 -24.51
C LEU A 71 4.59 -1.69 -24.38
N GLY A 72 4.86 -0.49 -23.87
CA GLY A 72 3.87 0.55 -23.61
C GLY A 72 3.06 0.28 -22.34
N PHE A 73 2.50 1.36 -21.77
CA PHE A 73 1.68 1.29 -20.57
C PHE A 73 0.22 0.96 -20.91
N SER A 74 -0.43 0.17 -20.05
CA SER A 74 -1.83 -0.19 -20.22
C SER A 74 -2.77 0.97 -19.91
N HIS A 75 -2.45 1.77 -18.89
CA HIS A 75 -3.22 2.92 -18.41
C HIS A 75 -2.28 4.00 -17.85
N ILE A 76 -2.78 5.23 -17.73
CA ILE A 76 -2.01 6.36 -17.18
C ILE A 76 -1.58 6.12 -15.73
N ASP A 77 -2.37 5.39 -14.92
CA ASP A 77 -1.98 4.99 -13.56
C ASP A 77 -0.70 4.16 -13.52
N VAL A 78 -0.63 3.15 -14.38
CA VAL A 78 0.56 2.30 -14.50
C VAL A 78 1.75 3.14 -14.96
N GLU A 79 1.56 4.04 -15.92
CA GLU A 79 2.61 4.96 -16.36
C GLU A 79 3.11 5.86 -15.22
N CYS A 80 2.20 6.48 -14.45
CA CYS A 80 2.52 7.28 -13.26
C CYS A 80 3.32 6.49 -12.23
N MET A 81 2.78 5.35 -11.80
CA MET A 81 3.41 4.51 -10.79
C MET A 81 4.78 4.03 -11.26
N LYS A 82 4.89 3.44 -12.46
CA LYS A 82 6.16 2.90 -12.96
C LYS A 82 7.21 3.99 -13.23
N SER A 83 6.80 5.15 -13.72
CA SER A 83 7.70 6.30 -13.91
C SER A 83 8.23 6.83 -12.59
N TRP A 84 7.38 6.91 -11.57
CA TRP A 84 7.79 7.26 -10.22
C TRP A 84 8.80 6.23 -9.70
N GLN A 85 8.52 4.92 -9.80
CA GLN A 85 9.42 3.86 -9.36
C GLN A 85 10.80 3.92 -10.04
N TYR A 86 10.82 4.17 -11.34
CA TYR A 86 12.07 4.35 -12.09
C TYR A 86 12.82 5.60 -11.64
N ALA A 87 12.12 6.73 -11.46
CA ALA A 87 12.72 7.96 -10.97
C ALA A 87 13.30 7.81 -9.55
N GLU A 88 12.71 6.97 -8.69
CA GLU A 88 13.31 6.60 -7.40
C GLU A 88 14.64 5.88 -7.56
N CYS A 89 14.71 4.91 -8.49
CA CYS A 89 15.96 4.21 -8.77
C CYS A 89 17.02 5.16 -9.32
N CYS A 90 16.63 6.09 -10.21
CA CYS A 90 17.52 7.15 -10.69
C CYS A 90 18.04 8.02 -9.54
N ALA A 91 17.20 8.37 -8.58
CA ALA A 91 17.61 9.14 -7.42
C ALA A 91 18.60 8.35 -6.55
N TYR A 92 18.28 7.08 -6.29
CA TYR A 92 19.10 6.18 -5.48
C TYR A 92 20.49 5.96 -6.08
N ASP A 93 20.57 5.76 -7.40
CA ASP A 93 21.83 5.57 -8.14
C ASP A 93 22.52 6.89 -8.56
N GLU A 94 22.07 8.03 -8.05
CA GLU A 94 22.64 9.36 -8.35
C GLU A 94 22.68 9.67 -9.86
N ARG A 95 21.56 9.39 -10.53
CA ARG A 95 21.29 9.65 -11.96
C ARG A 95 20.10 10.61 -12.13
N PRO A 96 20.14 11.83 -11.55
CA PRO A 96 18.97 12.71 -11.53
C PRO A 96 18.48 13.12 -12.92
N ASP A 97 19.39 13.31 -13.88
CA ASP A 97 19.02 13.65 -15.26
C ASP A 97 18.13 12.61 -15.93
N GLU A 98 18.38 11.31 -15.68
CA GLU A 98 17.58 10.23 -16.26
C GLU A 98 16.18 10.16 -15.66
N GLY A 99 16.05 10.40 -14.36
CA GLY A 99 14.75 10.50 -13.71
C GLY A 99 13.95 11.69 -14.24
N LEU A 100 14.58 12.86 -14.39
CA LEU A 100 13.92 14.07 -14.88
C LEU A 100 13.42 13.94 -16.33
N VAL A 101 14.15 13.24 -17.19
CA VAL A 101 13.74 12.95 -18.59
C VAL A 101 12.41 12.20 -18.63
N VAL A 102 12.12 11.36 -17.63
CA VAL A 102 10.87 10.61 -17.55
C VAL A 102 9.76 11.43 -16.88
N LEU A 103 10.07 12.11 -15.77
CA LEU A 103 9.04 12.80 -14.97
C LEU A 103 8.50 14.05 -15.65
N VAL A 104 9.35 14.88 -16.26
CA VAL A 104 8.93 16.18 -16.80
C VAL A 104 7.86 16.04 -17.91
N PRO A 105 8.05 15.17 -18.93
CA PRO A 105 7.01 14.96 -19.94
C PRO A 105 5.73 14.35 -19.39
N LEU A 106 5.84 13.45 -18.41
CA LEU A 106 4.68 12.81 -17.79
C LEU A 106 3.85 13.81 -16.99
N MET A 107 4.48 14.69 -16.21
CA MET A 107 3.78 15.75 -15.49
C MET A 107 3.02 16.67 -16.46
N ALA A 108 3.65 17.12 -17.55
CA ALA A 108 2.98 17.95 -18.55
C ALA A 108 1.78 17.22 -19.20
N LYS A 109 1.91 15.91 -19.43
CA LYS A 109 0.80 15.06 -19.89
C LYS A 109 -0.33 15.00 -18.86
N LEU A 110 -0.03 14.89 -17.57
CA LEU A 110 -1.05 14.88 -16.50
C LEU A 110 -1.74 16.24 -16.35
N GLU A 111 -1.01 17.34 -16.45
CA GLU A 111 -1.58 18.69 -16.44
C GLU A 111 -2.58 18.88 -17.58
N GLN A 112 -2.25 18.42 -18.79
CA GLN A 112 -3.20 18.42 -19.90
C GLN A 112 -4.46 17.61 -19.59
N ARG A 113 -4.31 16.40 -19.03
CA ARG A 113 -5.43 15.53 -18.66
C ARG A 113 -6.31 16.13 -17.55
N LEU A 114 -5.70 16.84 -16.62
CA LEU A 114 -6.40 17.57 -15.56
C LEU A 114 -7.30 18.66 -16.15
N GLU A 115 -6.79 19.45 -17.09
CA GLU A 115 -7.58 20.48 -17.77
C GLU A 115 -8.72 19.86 -18.61
N GLU A 116 -8.47 18.73 -19.28
CA GLU A 116 -9.52 17.95 -19.95
C GLU A 116 -10.61 17.47 -18.97
N ALA A 117 -10.20 16.97 -17.80
CA ALA A 117 -11.11 16.49 -16.77
C ALA A 117 -11.93 17.60 -16.10
N ARG A 118 -11.36 18.80 -15.95
CA ARG A 118 -12.07 20.00 -15.43
C ARG A 118 -13.00 20.62 -16.46
N GLY A 119 -12.64 20.55 -17.75
CA GLY A 119 -13.30 21.29 -18.83
C GLY A 119 -14.44 20.58 -19.55
N THR A 120 -14.71 19.29 -19.30
CA THR A 120 -15.62 18.51 -20.14
C THR A 120 -16.80 17.83 -19.42
N GLU A 121 -17.96 17.80 -20.09
CA GLU A 121 -19.11 16.91 -19.77
C GLU A 121 -18.83 15.44 -20.15
N THR A 122 -17.77 15.18 -20.93
CA THR A 122 -17.30 13.82 -21.25
C THR A 122 -16.63 13.20 -20.03
N LYS A 123 -16.98 11.94 -19.77
CA LYS A 123 -16.41 11.15 -18.69
C LYS A 123 -14.90 10.94 -18.93
N ALA A 124 -14.07 11.76 -18.29
CA ALA A 124 -12.63 11.56 -18.22
C ALA A 124 -12.31 10.14 -17.69
N GLU A 125 -11.14 9.60 -18.05
CA GLU A 125 -10.72 8.27 -17.59
C GLU A 125 -10.67 8.18 -16.05
N TYR A 126 -10.20 9.28 -15.43
CA TYR A 126 -10.12 9.47 -13.98
C TYR A 126 -10.67 10.86 -13.60
N PRO A 127 -11.13 11.04 -12.35
CA PRO A 127 -11.54 12.34 -11.83
C PRO A 127 -10.36 13.33 -11.70
N ALA A 128 -10.66 14.62 -11.48
CA ALA A 128 -9.64 15.68 -11.46
C ALA A 128 -8.63 15.53 -10.30
N ASP A 129 -9.13 15.22 -9.10
CA ASP A 129 -8.36 14.96 -7.88
C ASP A 129 -7.31 13.87 -8.06
N TYR A 130 -7.61 12.84 -8.86
CA TYR A 130 -6.65 11.80 -9.22
C TYR A 130 -5.43 12.36 -9.95
N TYR A 131 -5.63 13.23 -10.95
CA TYR A 131 -4.51 13.85 -11.68
C TYR A 131 -3.75 14.84 -10.80
N GLU A 132 -4.44 15.62 -9.98
CA GLU A 132 -3.82 16.55 -9.03
C GLU A 132 -2.90 15.83 -8.04
N SER A 133 -3.35 14.72 -7.46
CA SER A 133 -2.53 13.89 -6.56
C SER A 133 -1.27 13.36 -7.26
N TRP A 134 -1.39 12.85 -8.49
CA TRP A 134 -0.21 12.37 -9.22
C TRP A 134 0.74 13.50 -9.62
N ILE A 135 0.24 14.67 -10.05
CA ILE A 135 1.07 15.83 -10.35
C ILE A 135 1.87 16.25 -9.12
N GLU A 136 1.25 16.27 -7.94
CA GLU A 136 1.92 16.60 -6.68
C GLU A 136 3.01 15.56 -6.35
N ARG A 137 2.69 14.26 -6.37
CA ARG A 137 3.65 13.17 -6.09
C ARG A 137 4.86 13.22 -7.02
N LEU A 138 4.61 13.35 -8.32
CA LEU A 138 5.68 13.43 -9.31
C LEU A 138 6.46 14.74 -9.18
N GLY A 139 5.81 15.84 -8.83
CA GLY A 139 6.44 17.13 -8.57
C GLY A 139 7.42 17.09 -7.40
N ILE A 140 7.03 16.49 -6.28
CA ILE A 140 7.93 16.30 -5.13
C ILE A 140 9.17 15.49 -5.54
N ARG A 141 8.98 14.41 -6.32
CA ARG A 141 10.10 13.59 -6.81
C ARG A 141 10.99 14.37 -7.80
N ARG A 142 10.40 15.13 -8.72
CA ARG A 142 11.13 16.01 -9.65
C ARG A 142 11.98 17.01 -8.88
N ASP A 143 11.40 17.71 -7.92
CA ASP A 143 12.10 18.73 -7.13
C ASP A 143 13.27 18.13 -6.33
N ALA A 144 13.10 16.91 -5.81
CA ALA A 144 14.18 16.17 -5.16
C ALA A 144 15.32 15.80 -6.12
N LEU A 145 15.01 15.36 -7.35
CA LEU A 145 16.04 15.07 -8.36
C LEU A 145 16.74 16.35 -8.82
N GLU A 146 16.02 17.47 -8.95
CA GLU A 146 16.64 18.76 -9.26
C GLU A 146 17.56 19.25 -8.14
N ALA A 147 17.15 19.09 -6.87
CA ALA A 147 17.99 19.38 -5.71
C ALA A 147 19.25 18.50 -5.69
N GLN A 148 19.10 17.20 -5.92
CA GLN A 148 20.22 16.27 -6.05
C GLN A 148 21.18 16.68 -7.19
N LYS A 149 20.64 17.09 -8.35
CA LYS A 149 21.43 17.61 -9.48
C LYS A 149 22.23 18.87 -9.12
N ARG A 150 21.70 19.71 -8.23
CA ARG A 150 22.40 20.90 -7.69
C ARG A 150 23.42 20.54 -6.58
N GLY A 151 23.50 19.28 -6.16
CA GLY A 151 24.33 18.83 -5.04
C GLY A 151 23.75 19.17 -3.67
N GLU A 152 22.45 19.46 -3.59
CA GLU A 152 21.74 19.72 -2.34
C GLU A 152 21.41 18.41 -1.63
N VAL A 153 21.55 18.38 -0.30
CA VAL A 153 21.21 17.21 0.50
C VAL A 153 19.70 17.19 0.73
N VAL A 154 19.04 16.20 0.14
CA VAL A 154 17.63 15.89 0.41
C VAL A 154 17.60 14.81 1.49
N SER A 155 17.28 15.20 2.74
CA SER A 155 17.43 14.34 3.93
C SER A 155 16.67 13.00 3.91
N TRP A 156 15.59 12.91 3.14
CA TRP A 156 14.77 11.71 3.00
C TRP A 156 15.12 10.89 1.74
N LEU A 157 15.99 11.42 0.87
CA LEU A 157 16.40 10.73 -0.34
C LEU A 157 17.49 9.72 0.01
N GLU A 158 17.17 8.44 -0.10
CA GLU A 158 18.18 7.39 -0.02
C GLU A 158 19.07 7.45 -1.27
N THR A 159 20.37 7.33 -1.05
CA THR A 159 21.40 7.20 -2.10
C THR A 159 22.15 5.91 -1.88
N ARG A 160 22.60 5.28 -2.97
CA ARG A 160 23.32 4.02 -2.91
C ARG A 160 24.60 4.22 -2.12
N ARG A 161 24.75 3.47 -1.03
CA ARG A 161 26.01 3.44 -0.28
C ARG A 161 27.02 2.58 -1.04
N GLU A 162 28.30 2.90 -0.95
CA GLU A 162 29.38 2.16 -1.63
C GLU A 162 29.47 0.68 -1.19
N ASP A 163 28.89 0.33 -0.03
CA ASP A 163 28.87 -1.00 0.57
C ASP A 163 27.53 -1.75 0.40
N GLU A 164 26.54 -1.18 -0.29
CA GLU A 164 25.23 -1.81 -0.53
C GLU A 164 25.28 -2.89 -1.63
N ALA A 165 25.96 -4.00 -1.33
CA ALA A 165 25.30 -5.27 -1.52
C ALA A 165 24.39 -5.45 -0.30
N ALA A 166 23.09 -5.68 -0.48
CA ALA A 166 22.25 -6.08 0.65
C ALA A 166 23.01 -7.20 1.40
N PRO A 167 23.30 -7.03 2.71
CA PRO A 167 23.97 -8.09 3.44
C PRO A 167 23.15 -9.36 3.22
N PRO A 168 23.81 -10.50 2.95
CA PRO A 168 23.08 -11.75 2.75
C PRO A 168 22.18 -11.95 3.97
N ILE A 169 20.88 -12.12 3.72
CA ILE A 169 19.89 -12.40 4.77
C ILE A 169 20.45 -13.51 5.65
N THR A 170 20.43 -13.29 6.96
CA THR A 170 20.95 -14.28 7.89
C THR A 170 20.07 -15.54 7.82
N PRO A 171 20.62 -16.74 8.09
CA PRO A 171 19.81 -17.95 8.15
C PRO A 171 18.63 -17.87 9.14
N GLU A 172 18.74 -17.01 10.15
CA GLU A 172 17.67 -16.73 11.12
C GLU A 172 16.53 -15.92 10.49
N GLU A 173 16.85 -14.80 9.84
CA GLU A 173 15.87 -13.99 9.09
C GLU A 173 15.19 -14.80 7.99
N GLU A 174 15.91 -15.65 7.26
CA GLU A 174 15.33 -16.53 6.24
C GLU A 174 14.32 -17.53 6.83
N GLN A 175 14.58 -18.04 8.04
CA GLN A 175 13.64 -18.93 8.75
C GLN A 175 12.44 -18.17 9.30
N ALA A 176 12.64 -16.96 9.83
CA ALA A 176 11.58 -16.09 10.31
C ALA A 176 10.64 -15.69 9.16
N ASP A 177 11.20 -15.31 8.00
CA ASP A 177 10.45 -15.02 6.78
C ASP A 177 9.65 -16.23 6.31
N ALA A 178 10.26 -17.42 6.24
CA ALA A 178 9.57 -18.63 5.84
C ALA A 178 8.39 -18.97 6.78
N LEU A 179 8.57 -18.77 8.09
CA LEU A 179 7.52 -18.97 9.08
C LEU A 179 6.37 -17.96 8.90
N LEU A 180 6.70 -16.68 8.69
CA LEU A 180 5.72 -15.63 8.41
C LEU A 180 4.92 -15.91 7.14
N ASP A 181 5.59 -16.43 6.12
CA ASP A 181 5.01 -16.76 4.83
C ASP A 181 4.02 -17.94 4.91
N GLU A 182 4.30 -18.92 5.78
CA GLU A 182 3.37 -19.98 6.14
C GLU A 182 2.19 -19.46 6.98
N PHE A 183 2.45 -18.59 7.96
CA PHE A 183 1.40 -17.94 8.76
C PHE A 183 0.41 -17.19 7.86
N LEU A 184 0.91 -16.40 6.90
CA LEU A 184 0.07 -15.67 5.94
C LEU A 184 -0.82 -16.60 5.11
N LYS A 185 -0.31 -17.77 4.72
CA LYS A 185 -1.09 -18.78 3.98
C LYS A 185 -2.20 -19.35 4.87
N ALA A 186 -1.91 -19.67 6.13
CA ALA A 186 -2.90 -20.16 7.09
C ALA A 186 -3.96 -19.11 7.43
N ARG A 187 -3.54 -17.86 7.71
CA ARG A 187 -4.43 -16.70 7.91
C ARG A 187 -5.39 -16.51 6.73
N ARG A 188 -4.85 -16.53 5.50
CA ARG A 188 -5.65 -16.41 4.27
C ARG A 188 -6.63 -17.59 4.11
N ALA A 189 -6.29 -18.79 4.58
CA ALA A 189 -7.22 -19.91 4.56
C ALA A 189 -8.42 -19.66 5.48
N VAL A 190 -8.22 -19.11 6.69
CA VAL A 190 -9.32 -18.70 7.59
C VAL A 190 -10.21 -17.67 6.90
N PHE A 191 -9.64 -16.63 6.30
CA PHE A 191 -10.40 -15.63 5.54
C PHE A 191 -11.29 -16.27 4.47
N LYS A 192 -10.77 -17.22 3.70
CA LYS A 192 -11.55 -17.91 2.65
C LYS A 192 -12.78 -18.65 3.18
N THR A 193 -12.81 -19.05 4.45
CA THR A 193 -13.94 -19.77 5.05
C THR A 193 -15.17 -18.91 5.31
N TYR A 194 -15.01 -17.59 5.48
CA TYR A 194 -16.12 -16.66 5.74
C TYR A 194 -16.19 -15.48 4.75
N GLY A 195 -15.11 -15.20 4.02
CA GLY A 195 -15.05 -14.07 3.09
C GLY A 195 -16.03 -14.17 1.92
N LYS A 196 -16.54 -15.37 1.61
CA LYS A 196 -17.56 -15.59 0.58
C LYS A 196 -18.99 -15.72 1.13
N THR A 197 -19.13 -16.07 2.41
CA THR A 197 -20.41 -16.43 3.03
C THR A 197 -20.43 -15.93 4.47
N ARG A 198 -21.46 -15.16 4.84
CA ARG A 198 -21.62 -14.63 6.21
C ARG A 198 -22.24 -15.64 7.19
N ASP A 199 -22.21 -16.92 6.85
CA ASP A 199 -22.89 -17.99 7.60
C ASP A 199 -22.12 -18.44 8.84
N ARG A 200 -20.83 -18.06 8.95
CA ARG A 200 -20.01 -18.35 10.12
C ARG A 200 -20.19 -17.27 11.18
N SER A 201 -20.23 -17.69 12.45
CA SER A 201 -20.26 -16.77 13.56
C SER A 201 -18.90 -16.05 13.71
N PHE A 202 -18.93 -14.80 14.19
CA PHE A 202 -17.71 -14.07 14.51
C PHE A 202 -16.83 -14.83 15.53
N ALA A 203 -17.44 -15.43 16.56
CA ALA A 203 -16.71 -16.14 17.60
C ALA A 203 -15.87 -17.30 17.03
N ASP A 204 -16.43 -18.08 16.09
CA ASP A 204 -15.71 -19.17 15.44
C ASP A 204 -14.55 -18.66 14.58
N VAL A 205 -14.77 -17.57 13.84
CA VAL A 205 -13.75 -16.96 12.97
C VAL A 205 -12.61 -16.35 13.79
N ALA A 206 -12.93 -15.64 14.87
CA ALA A 206 -11.93 -15.08 15.77
C ALA A 206 -11.11 -16.20 16.44
N ALA A 207 -11.76 -17.29 16.88
CA ALA A 207 -11.08 -18.45 17.44
C ALA A 207 -10.14 -19.13 16.41
N ASP A 208 -10.54 -19.21 15.14
CA ASP A 208 -9.68 -19.73 14.07
C ASP A 208 -8.42 -18.88 13.89
N TYR A 209 -8.56 -17.55 13.83
CA TYR A 209 -7.41 -16.65 13.71
C TYR A 209 -6.47 -16.77 14.90
N ARG A 210 -7.00 -16.83 16.13
CA ARG A 210 -6.19 -17.02 17.35
C ARG A 210 -5.49 -18.35 17.40
N ARG A 211 -6.12 -19.41 16.91
CA ARG A 211 -5.49 -20.73 16.80
C ARG A 211 -4.32 -20.71 15.82
N VAL A 212 -4.49 -20.05 14.67
CA VAL A 212 -3.39 -19.86 13.72
C VAL A 212 -2.27 -19.05 14.37
N GLU A 213 -2.57 -17.90 14.98
CA GLU A 213 -1.57 -17.10 15.71
C GLU A 213 -0.80 -17.95 16.73
N ALA A 214 -1.51 -18.66 17.62
CA ALA A 214 -0.89 -19.47 18.66
C ALA A 214 -0.01 -20.60 18.12
N GLU A 215 -0.44 -21.26 17.04
CA GLU A 215 0.36 -22.31 16.38
C GLU A 215 1.69 -21.74 15.87
N PHE A 216 1.66 -20.61 15.16
CA PHE A 216 2.84 -20.05 14.54
C PHE A 216 3.75 -19.35 15.55
N VAL A 217 3.20 -18.68 16.56
CA VAL A 217 3.98 -18.12 17.68
C VAL A 217 4.69 -19.23 18.46
N ALA A 218 4.06 -20.39 18.65
CA ALA A 218 4.71 -21.52 19.32
C ALA A 218 5.83 -22.17 18.49
N ARG A 219 5.85 -21.94 17.17
CA ARG A 219 6.89 -22.40 16.24
C ARG A 219 8.03 -21.40 16.05
N ALA A 220 7.85 -20.16 16.50
CA ALA A 220 8.88 -19.13 16.40
C ALA A 220 10.09 -19.54 17.24
N GLY A 221 11.29 -19.35 16.67
CA GLY A 221 12.55 -19.56 17.36
C GLY A 221 12.84 -18.46 18.39
N GLU A 222 14.06 -18.47 18.91
CA GLU A 222 14.59 -17.38 19.73
C GLU A 222 15.43 -16.45 18.84
N GLY A 223 15.45 -15.15 19.16
CA GLY A 223 16.25 -14.14 18.46
C GLY A 223 15.44 -12.97 17.94
N GLU A 224 16.12 -11.88 17.59
CA GLU A 224 15.49 -10.60 17.23
C GLU A 224 14.60 -10.71 15.99
N ALA A 225 14.98 -11.54 15.00
CA ALA A 225 14.19 -11.75 13.79
C ALA A 225 12.86 -12.49 14.10
N PHE A 226 12.89 -13.47 15.00
CA PHE A 226 11.68 -14.17 15.43
C PHE A 226 10.80 -13.31 16.34
N GLU A 227 11.38 -12.46 17.19
CA GLU A 227 10.62 -11.49 17.99
C GLU A 227 9.85 -10.50 17.10
N ALA A 228 10.51 -9.93 16.08
CA ALA A 228 9.86 -9.07 15.09
C ALA A 228 8.76 -9.80 14.32
N CYS A 229 9.05 -11.02 13.87
CA CYS A 229 8.09 -11.90 13.18
C CYS A 229 6.83 -12.17 14.04
N VAL A 230 6.99 -12.45 15.33
CA VAL A 230 5.87 -12.68 16.26
C VAL A 230 5.03 -11.42 16.48
N LEU A 231 5.66 -10.24 16.56
CA LEU A 231 4.94 -8.97 16.66
C LEU A 231 4.09 -8.72 15.41
N GLU A 232 4.64 -8.99 14.23
CA GLU A 232 3.93 -8.84 12.95
C GLU A 232 2.75 -9.82 12.84
N MET A 233 2.93 -11.09 13.23
CA MET A 233 1.84 -12.08 13.27
C MET A 233 0.69 -11.64 14.19
N ARG A 234 1.01 -11.04 15.35
CA ARG A 234 0.02 -10.51 16.29
C ARG A 234 -0.73 -9.32 15.70
N ALA A 235 -0.02 -8.37 15.09
CA ALA A 235 -0.63 -7.21 14.43
C ALA A 235 -1.61 -7.64 13.34
N TRP A 236 -1.17 -8.51 12.45
CA TRP A 236 -1.99 -9.07 11.37
C TRP A 236 -3.16 -9.93 11.84
N THR A 237 -3.04 -10.58 12.99
CA THR A 237 -4.15 -11.33 13.59
C THR A 237 -5.20 -10.37 14.15
N ALA A 238 -4.80 -9.33 14.87
CA ALA A 238 -5.71 -8.32 15.39
C ALA A 238 -6.47 -7.60 14.27
N GLU A 239 -5.74 -7.20 13.21
CA GLU A 239 -6.29 -6.63 11.98
C GLU A 239 -7.37 -7.54 11.36
N ALA A 240 -7.07 -8.83 11.20
CA ALA A 240 -8.01 -9.79 10.61
C ALA A 240 -9.24 -10.03 11.49
N ILE A 241 -9.09 -10.01 12.82
CA ILE A 241 -10.19 -10.13 13.77
C ILE A 241 -11.09 -8.89 13.73
N LEU A 242 -10.52 -7.69 13.71
CA LEU A 242 -11.29 -6.44 13.55
C LEU A 242 -12.08 -6.45 12.23
N MET A 243 -11.43 -6.80 11.13
CA MET A 243 -12.08 -6.93 9.83
C MET A 243 -13.25 -7.93 9.87
N ALA A 244 -13.06 -9.07 10.53
CA ALA A 244 -14.12 -10.07 10.71
C ALA A 244 -15.27 -9.55 11.57
N ALA A 245 -14.98 -8.84 12.68
CA ALA A 245 -15.97 -8.27 13.58
C ALA A 245 -16.90 -7.30 12.83
N CYS A 246 -16.31 -6.35 12.09
CA CYS A 246 -17.07 -5.40 11.26
C CYS A 246 -17.83 -6.09 10.13
N SER A 247 -17.19 -7.01 9.40
CA SER A 247 -17.78 -7.64 8.20
C SER A 247 -18.92 -8.61 8.51
N LEU A 248 -18.82 -9.32 9.64
CA LEU A 248 -19.83 -10.28 10.11
C LEU A 248 -20.87 -9.62 11.02
N ARG A 249 -20.80 -8.29 11.22
CA ARG A 249 -21.70 -7.52 12.08
C ARG A 249 -21.78 -8.13 13.49
N ALA A 250 -20.61 -8.40 14.08
CA ALA A 250 -20.53 -8.86 15.46
C ALA A 250 -21.20 -7.85 16.42
N PRO A 251 -21.61 -8.28 17.63
CA PRO A 251 -22.06 -7.35 18.65
C PRO A 251 -21.06 -6.23 18.86
N PHE A 252 -21.52 -5.00 19.08
CA PHE A 252 -20.65 -3.82 19.16
C PHE A 252 -19.47 -3.99 20.13
N GLN A 253 -19.70 -4.58 21.30
CA GLN A 253 -18.64 -4.83 22.27
C GLN A 253 -17.50 -5.69 21.68
N ALA A 254 -17.82 -6.70 20.87
CA ALA A 254 -16.81 -7.51 20.22
C ALA A 254 -16.01 -6.73 19.15
N CYS A 255 -16.66 -5.82 18.43
CA CYS A 255 -15.97 -4.90 17.51
C CYS A 255 -15.07 -3.93 18.27
N ARG A 256 -15.52 -3.41 19.41
CA ARG A 256 -14.75 -2.53 20.28
C ARG A 256 -13.53 -3.23 20.88
N ASP A 257 -13.70 -4.45 21.39
CA ASP A 257 -12.58 -5.23 21.93
C ASP A 257 -11.53 -5.53 20.85
N ALA A 258 -11.99 -5.87 19.62
CA ALA A 258 -11.10 -6.08 18.49
C ALA A 258 -10.38 -4.79 18.04
N TRP A 259 -11.07 -3.65 18.10
CA TRP A 259 -10.49 -2.33 17.82
C TRP A 259 -9.42 -1.96 18.84
N ASP A 260 -9.72 -2.09 20.14
CA ASP A 260 -8.78 -1.75 21.22
C ASP A 260 -7.52 -2.62 21.13
N GLU A 261 -7.68 -3.90 20.76
CA GLU A 261 -6.54 -4.76 20.50
C GLU A 261 -5.73 -4.34 19.28
N PHE A 262 -6.39 -4.04 18.15
CA PHE A 262 -5.74 -3.55 16.93
C PHE A 262 -4.93 -2.28 17.20
N VAL A 263 -5.48 -1.34 17.97
CA VAL A 263 -4.76 -0.14 18.43
C VAL A 263 -3.54 -0.52 19.29
N ARG A 264 -3.73 -1.43 20.25
CA ARG A 264 -2.69 -1.82 21.22
C ARG A 264 -1.48 -2.49 20.56
N VAL A 265 -1.69 -3.32 19.54
CA VAL A 265 -0.60 -4.02 18.84
C VAL A 265 0.13 -3.13 17.82
N GLY A 266 -0.31 -1.88 17.67
CA GLY A 266 0.19 -0.92 16.69
C GLY A 266 -0.69 -0.95 15.45
N GLN A 267 -1.34 0.19 15.18
CA GLN A 267 -2.13 0.35 13.97
C GLN A 267 -1.20 0.36 12.75
N ASP A 268 -1.60 -0.30 11.68
CA ASP A 268 -1.18 0.10 10.35
C ASP A 268 -1.65 1.55 10.11
N LYS A 269 -0.84 2.38 9.45
CA LYS A 269 -1.15 3.78 9.16
C LYS A 269 -2.31 3.93 8.15
N SER A 270 -2.92 2.82 7.73
CA SER A 270 -4.04 2.79 6.79
C SER A 270 -5.35 3.29 7.40
N TRP A 271 -6.00 4.23 6.71
CA TRP A 271 -7.33 4.76 7.04
C TRP A 271 -8.47 3.73 6.93
N MET A 272 -8.25 2.63 6.21
CA MET A 272 -9.28 1.64 5.93
C MET A 272 -9.91 1.04 7.20
N TYR A 273 -9.10 0.72 8.23
CA TYR A 273 -9.58 0.08 9.46
C TYR A 273 -10.35 1.02 10.39
N PRO A 274 -9.87 2.24 10.67
CA PRO A 274 -10.66 3.25 11.36
C PRO A 274 -12.01 3.53 10.68
N ASP A 275 -12.06 3.71 9.36
CA ASP A 275 -13.31 3.95 8.63
C ASP A 275 -14.32 2.79 8.83
N MET A 276 -13.86 1.54 8.72
CA MET A 276 -14.70 0.36 8.98
C MET A 276 -15.27 0.34 10.41
N TYR A 277 -14.44 0.67 11.41
CA TYR A 277 -14.87 0.71 12.80
C TYR A 277 -15.85 1.85 13.06
N VAL A 278 -15.57 3.06 12.55
CA VAL A 278 -16.45 4.24 12.68
C VAL A 278 -17.82 3.99 12.04
N LYS A 279 -17.87 3.35 10.86
CA LYS A 279 -19.12 2.90 10.24
C LYS A 279 -19.88 1.91 11.13
N THR A 280 -19.16 1.04 11.84
CA THR A 280 -19.76 0.11 12.82
C THR A 280 -20.35 0.88 14.01
N CYS A 281 -19.67 1.89 14.53
CA CYS A 281 -20.18 2.78 15.58
C CYS A 281 -21.47 3.49 15.15
N LEU A 282 -21.52 4.01 13.92
CA LEU A 282 -22.72 4.65 13.36
C LEU A 282 -23.92 3.68 13.32
N VAL A 283 -23.70 2.45 12.82
CA VAL A 283 -24.76 1.43 12.71
C VAL A 283 -25.30 0.99 14.07
N ASN A 284 -24.44 0.94 15.10
CA ASN A 284 -24.82 0.48 16.44
C ASN A 284 -25.28 1.60 17.37
N ASN A 285 -25.38 2.85 16.88
CA ASN A 285 -25.72 4.03 17.67
C ASN A 285 -24.73 4.27 18.84
N GLU A 286 -23.44 4.18 18.54
CA GLU A 286 -22.34 4.36 19.50
C GLU A 286 -21.50 5.60 19.14
N PRO A 287 -22.09 6.81 19.16
CA PRO A 287 -21.48 7.99 18.59
C PRO A 287 -20.20 8.43 19.32
N ASP A 288 -20.15 8.28 20.64
CA ASP A 288 -18.96 8.68 21.42
C ASP A 288 -17.75 7.80 21.10
N ALA A 289 -17.96 6.50 20.85
CA ALA A 289 -16.89 5.59 20.44
C ALA A 289 -16.38 5.91 19.03
N GLY A 290 -17.27 6.31 18.11
CA GLY A 290 -16.88 6.77 16.77
C GLY A 290 -16.10 8.09 16.81
N LEU A 291 -16.58 9.06 17.60
CA LEU A 291 -15.93 10.36 17.73
C LEU A 291 -14.53 10.26 18.34
N ALA A 292 -14.34 9.35 19.31
CA ALA A 292 -13.02 9.09 19.89
C ALA A 292 -11.97 8.62 18.87
N VAL A 293 -12.38 8.08 17.73
CA VAL A 293 -11.50 7.67 16.62
C VAL A 293 -11.33 8.78 15.59
N VAL A 294 -12.43 9.45 15.20
CA VAL A 294 -12.44 10.46 14.14
C VAL A 294 -11.74 11.76 14.55
N GLU A 295 -11.95 12.25 15.77
CA GLU A 295 -11.44 13.56 16.20
C GLU A 295 -9.89 13.64 16.22
N PRO A 296 -9.16 12.65 16.78
CA PRO A 296 -7.70 12.67 16.72
C PRO A 296 -7.15 12.64 15.28
N TRP A 297 -7.84 11.93 14.37
CA TRP A 297 -7.45 11.81 12.97
C TRP A 297 -7.67 13.12 12.20
N ILE A 298 -8.80 13.79 12.41
CA ILE A 298 -9.04 15.13 11.88
C ILE A 298 -7.92 16.07 12.32
N ALA A 299 -7.61 16.09 13.62
CA ALA A 299 -6.56 16.95 14.15
C ALA A 299 -5.18 16.63 13.56
N GLU A 300 -4.86 15.35 13.34
CA GLU A 300 -3.61 14.93 12.69
C GLU A 300 -3.53 15.40 11.23
N ILE A 301 -4.60 15.22 10.45
CA ILE A 301 -4.65 15.64 9.04
C ILE A 301 -4.62 17.16 8.91
N GLU A 302 -5.39 17.88 9.75
CA GLU A 302 -5.32 19.34 9.82
C GLU A 302 -3.91 19.83 10.17
N ALA A 303 -3.24 19.18 11.13
CA ALA A 303 -1.86 19.50 11.47
C ALA A 303 -0.90 19.23 10.30
N LYS A 304 -1.07 18.12 9.58
CA LYS A 304 -0.28 17.78 8.36
C LYS A 304 -0.48 18.83 7.26
N LEU A 305 -1.73 19.20 6.98
CA LEU A 305 -2.08 20.23 5.99
C LEU A 305 -1.56 21.62 6.39
N GLN A 306 -1.56 21.96 7.67
CA GLN A 306 -1.00 23.23 8.16
C GLN A 306 0.53 23.24 8.12
N ALA A 307 1.17 22.09 8.37
CA ALA A 307 2.61 21.93 8.35
C ALA A 307 3.19 21.88 6.91
N SER A 308 2.38 21.65 5.88
CA SER A 308 2.81 21.46 4.49
C SER A 308 3.36 22.70 3.77
N LYS A 309 3.94 23.66 4.51
CA LYS A 309 4.87 24.66 3.93
C LYS A 309 6.20 24.02 3.50
N GLU A 310 6.50 22.81 3.97
CA GLU A 310 7.52 21.93 3.42
C GLU A 310 6.86 20.86 2.53
N PRO A 311 7.50 20.42 1.42
CA PRO A 311 6.96 19.36 0.57
C PRO A 311 6.65 18.12 1.42
N LEU A 312 5.43 17.57 1.28
CA LEU A 312 5.05 16.32 1.92
C LEU A 312 6.06 15.24 1.53
N ARG A 313 6.66 14.60 2.53
CA ARG A 313 7.79 13.68 2.34
C ARG A 313 7.30 12.38 1.70
N PRO A 314 7.80 11.97 0.52
CA PRO A 314 7.49 10.65 -0.03
C PRO A 314 8.24 9.56 0.75
N PRO A 315 7.65 8.37 0.95
CA PRO A 315 6.28 7.99 0.61
C PRO A 315 5.28 8.54 1.64
N GLY A 316 4.37 9.42 1.22
CA GLY A 316 3.40 10.08 2.08
C GLY A 316 2.15 10.47 1.29
N GLU A 317 1.07 10.79 2.01
CA GLU A 317 -0.17 11.29 1.43
C GLU A 317 0.07 12.67 0.79
N THR A 318 -0.61 12.95 -0.32
CA THR A 318 -0.62 14.26 -0.99
C THR A 318 -1.53 15.23 -0.27
N SER A 319 -1.36 16.54 -0.43
CA SER A 319 -2.30 17.52 0.15
C SER A 319 -3.71 17.27 -0.35
N VAL A 320 -3.87 16.93 -1.63
CA VAL A 320 -5.17 16.56 -2.22
C VAL A 320 -5.78 15.33 -1.55
N GLU A 321 -4.95 14.34 -1.19
CA GLU A 321 -5.45 13.11 -0.56
C GLU A 321 -5.81 13.37 0.90
N LEU A 322 -5.01 14.17 1.60
CA LEU A 322 -5.28 14.64 2.95
C LEU A 322 -6.56 15.48 3.01
N GLU A 323 -6.77 16.39 2.05
CA GLU A 323 -8.00 17.19 1.95
C GLU A 323 -9.23 16.31 1.72
N ARG A 324 -9.14 15.35 0.79
CA ARG A 324 -10.20 14.36 0.53
C ARG A 324 -10.53 13.54 1.78
N GLN A 325 -9.51 13.02 2.47
CA GLN A 325 -9.69 12.27 3.72
C GLN A 325 -10.29 13.15 4.82
N LEU A 326 -9.87 14.41 4.93
CA LEU A 326 -10.42 15.37 5.88
C LEU A 326 -11.92 15.61 5.63
N GLU A 327 -12.33 15.79 4.37
CA GLU A 327 -13.74 15.93 4.00
C GLU A 327 -14.56 14.69 4.42
N GLU A 328 -14.09 13.49 4.09
CA GLU A 328 -14.74 12.23 4.48
C GLU A 328 -14.87 12.09 6.01
N LEU A 329 -13.81 12.45 6.74
CA LEU A 329 -13.77 12.44 8.20
C LEU A 329 -14.75 13.44 8.82
N LEU A 330 -14.81 14.67 8.28
CA LEU A 330 -15.73 15.70 8.73
C LEU A 330 -17.18 15.27 8.51
N GLU A 331 -17.49 14.64 7.38
CA GLU A 331 -18.82 14.06 7.16
C GLU A 331 -19.17 12.96 8.18
N LEU A 332 -18.22 12.08 8.49
CA LEU A 332 -18.43 11.02 9.49
C LEU A 332 -18.65 11.62 10.88
N ARG A 333 -17.85 12.62 11.27
CA ARG A 333 -18.03 13.38 12.52
C ARG A 333 -19.42 13.98 12.60
N ASP A 334 -19.87 14.66 11.55
CA ASP A 334 -21.17 15.33 11.53
C ASP A 334 -22.31 14.31 11.64
N LYS A 335 -22.20 13.14 10.99
CA LYS A 335 -23.13 12.01 11.14
C LYS A 335 -23.16 11.49 12.58
N LEU A 336 -22.00 11.33 13.23
CA LEU A 336 -21.90 10.88 14.63
C LEU A 336 -22.49 11.91 15.61
N VAL A 337 -22.21 13.20 15.41
CA VAL A 337 -22.76 14.30 16.23
C VAL A 337 -24.28 14.37 16.08
N ALA A 338 -24.81 14.21 14.86
CA ALA A 338 -26.25 14.16 14.62
C ALA A 338 -26.89 12.95 15.35
N ASN A 339 -26.25 11.77 15.28
CA ASN A 339 -26.73 10.57 15.96
C ASN A 339 -26.76 10.75 17.49
N ARG A 340 -25.71 11.37 18.05
CA ARG A 340 -25.63 11.72 19.47
C ARG A 340 -26.79 12.63 19.92
N ARG A 341 -27.16 13.61 19.10
CA ARG A 341 -28.28 14.54 19.38
C ARG A 341 -29.65 13.91 19.17
N GLY A 342 -29.78 12.96 18.25
CA GLY A 342 -31.03 12.25 17.97
C GLY A 342 -31.37 11.13 18.97
N GLY A 343 -30.42 10.72 19.79
CA GLY A 343 -30.58 9.69 20.83
C GLY A 343 -30.91 10.22 22.22
N GLU A 344 -30.97 11.55 22.44
CA GLU A 344 -31.40 12.12 23.71
C GLU A 344 -32.93 11.92 23.86
N PRO A 345 -33.43 11.21 24.89
CA PRO A 345 -34.85 11.19 25.17
C PRO A 345 -35.27 12.61 25.53
N ALA A 346 -36.32 13.12 24.89
CA ALA A 346 -36.96 14.37 25.28
C ALA A 346 -37.32 14.28 26.78
N THR A 347 -36.63 15.06 27.60
CA THR A 347 -36.85 15.17 29.06
C THR A 347 -38.23 15.67 29.40
#